data_AF-A0A7K5XQY8-F1
#
_entry.id   AF-A0A7K5XQY8-F1
#
_cell.length_a   1.000
_cell.length_b   1.000
_cell.length_c   1.000
_cell.angle_alpha   90.00
_cell.angle_beta   90.00
_cell.angle_gamma   90.00
#
_symmetry.space_group_name_H-M   'P 1'
#
loop_
_entity.id
_entity.type
_entity.pdbx_description
1 polymer ?
#
loop_
_entity_poly.entity_id
_entity_poly.type
_entity_poly.pdbx_seq_one_letter_code
_entity_poly.pdbx_strand_id
1 'polypeptide(L)'
;MRTLIILTFLAVLVMVATCYVSIYSEQPLAFSDPFLNRRRANGFIQADRSQGAIPWSRIRDRNKAPQEHQREICEDYYPCELYAFNHGYAAAYKHYFGRRRTK
;
A
#
# COMPACT_ATOMS: atom_id res chain seq x y z
N MET A 1 33.17 36.01 14.33
CA MET A 1 31.85 36.28 13.72
C MET A 1 31.60 35.48 12.45
N ARG A 2 32.43 35.62 11.41
CA ARG A 2 32.28 34.88 10.13
C ARG A 2 32.25 33.35 10.27
N THR A 3 33.13 32.78 11.10
CA THR A 3 33.19 31.33 11.33
C THR A 3 31.93 30.78 12.01
N LEU A 4 31.38 31.53 12.97
CA LEU A 4 30.12 31.18 13.63
C LEU A 4 28.93 31.22 12.65
N ILE A 5 28.90 32.21 11.74
CA ILE A 5 27.86 32.32 10.71
C ILE A 5 27.92 31.14 9.72
N ILE A 6 29.13 30.70 9.36
CA ILE A 6 29.30 29.55 8.45
C ILE A 6 28.84 28.25 9.13
N LEU A 7 29.18 28.05 10.41
CA LEU A 7 28.77 26.87 11.17
C LEU A 7 27.25 26.82 11.38
N THR A 8 26.59 27.95 11.67
CA THR A 8 25.13 27.98 11.81
C THR A 8 24.44 27.68 10.49
N PHE A 9 24.93 28.20 9.37
CA PHE A 9 24.38 27.88 8.04
C PHE A 9 24.51 26.39 7.71
N LEU A 10 25.68 25.78 7.99
CA LEU A 10 25.89 24.35 7.77
C LEU A 10 24.96 23.49 8.64
N ALA A 11 24.78 23.86 9.91
CA ALA A 11 23.87 23.15 10.81
C ALA A 11 22.41 23.21 10.32
N VAL A 12 21.96 24.37 9.84
CA VAL A 12 20.61 24.52 9.26
C VAL A 12 20.45 23.69 8.00
N LEU A 13 21.44 23.66 7.10
CA LEU A 13 21.39 22.86 5.88
C LEU A 13 21.31 21.35 6.17
N VAL A 14 22.07 20.87 7.16
CA VAL A 14 22.00 19.47 7.60
C VAL A 14 20.62 19.13 8.17
N MET A 15 20.05 20.00 9.01
CA MET A 15 18.72 19.82 9.57
C MET A 15 17.63 19.79 8.49
N VAL A 16 17.71 20.67 7.48
CA VAL A 16 16.74 20.67 6.36
C VAL A 16 16.87 19.40 5.54
N ALA A 17 18.09 18.93 5.26
CA ALA A 17 18.33 17.71 4.51
C ALA A 17 17.83 16.46 5.25
N THR A 18 18.07 16.35 6.56
CA THR A 18 17.59 15.21 7.35
C THR A 18 16.08 15.23 7.50
N CYS A 19 15.46 16.39 7.73
CA CYS A 19 13.99 16.51 7.76
C CYS A 19 13.35 16.13 6.42
N TYR A 20 13.95 16.51 5.29
CA TYR A 20 13.44 16.15 3.97
C TYR A 20 13.50 14.64 3.72
N VAL A 21 14.60 13.99 4.11
CA VAL A 21 14.74 12.54 4.01
C VAL A 21 13.74 11.83 4.91
N SER A 22 13.51 12.32 6.14
CA SER A 22 12.49 11.79 7.04
C SER A 22 11.09 11.88 6.43
N ILE A 23 10.68 13.04 5.89
CA ILE A 23 9.36 13.21 5.25
C ILE A 23 9.16 12.23 4.08
N TYR A 24 10.22 11.84 3.40
CA TYR A 24 10.16 10.88 2.30
C TYR A 24 10.23 9.41 2.77
N SER A 25 10.90 9.14 3.90
CA SER A 25 11.01 7.80 4.50
C SER A 25 9.80 7.42 5.35
N GLU A 26 9.11 8.42 5.92
CA GLU A 26 7.76 8.26 6.44
C GLU A 26 6.86 7.93 5.25
N GLN A 27 6.70 6.65 4.97
CA GLN A 27 5.86 6.13 3.89
C GLN A 27 4.51 6.88 3.87
N PRO A 28 4.28 7.85 2.96
CA PRO A 28 3.11 8.73 3.03
C PRO A 28 1.79 7.96 2.82
N LEU A 29 1.91 6.71 2.38
CA LEU A 29 0.85 5.76 2.10
C LEU A 29 0.22 5.15 3.36
N ALA A 30 0.84 5.29 4.54
CA ALA A 30 0.33 4.72 5.78
C ALA A 30 -0.77 5.57 6.46
N PHE A 31 -0.94 6.84 6.07
CA PHE A 31 -1.89 7.74 6.75
C PHE A 31 -3.30 7.74 6.14
N SER A 32 -3.46 7.24 4.91
CA SER A 32 -4.75 7.34 4.20
C SER A 32 -5.69 6.16 4.42
N ASP A 33 -5.18 5.00 4.84
CA ASP A 33 -6.01 3.84 5.14
C ASP A 33 -5.49 3.12 6.40
N PRO A 34 -6.24 3.15 7.53
CA PRO A 34 -5.85 2.40 8.72
C PRO A 34 -5.91 0.88 8.52
N PHE A 35 -6.45 0.41 7.39
CA PHE A 35 -6.55 -0.99 7.07
C PHE A 35 -5.44 -1.44 6.11
N LEU A 36 -4.68 -2.46 6.54
CA LEU A 36 -3.75 -3.17 5.68
C LEU A 36 -4.53 -4.03 4.67
N ASN A 37 -4.10 -4.01 3.41
CA ASN A 37 -4.61 -4.96 2.43
C ASN A 37 -4.35 -6.40 2.87
N ARG A 38 -5.19 -7.35 2.43
CA ARG A 38 -5.15 -8.74 2.89
C ARG A 38 -3.78 -9.40 2.66
N ARG A 39 -3.09 -9.06 1.57
CA ARG A 39 -1.76 -9.63 1.24
C ARG A 39 -0.66 -9.12 2.17
N ARG A 40 -0.64 -7.82 2.49
CA ARG A 40 0.28 -7.24 3.47
C ARG A 40 -0.02 -7.78 4.87
N ALA A 41 -1.30 -7.87 5.25
CA ALA A 41 -1.72 -8.45 6.54
C ALA A 41 -1.26 -9.91 6.69
N ASN A 42 -1.38 -10.73 5.64
CA ASN A 42 -0.88 -12.11 5.65
C ASN A 42 0.64 -12.22 5.86
N GLY A 43 1.42 -11.17 5.58
CA GLY A 43 2.86 -11.15 5.85
C GLY A 43 3.19 -11.04 7.34
N PHE A 44 2.30 -10.45 8.14
CA PHE A 44 2.46 -10.27 9.59
C PHE A 44 1.82 -11.39 10.41
N ILE A 45 0.78 -12.02 9.88
CA ILE A 45 0.14 -13.17 10.52
C ILE A 45 1.04 -14.37 10.29
N GLN A 46 1.67 -14.88 11.36
CA GLN A 46 2.35 -16.15 11.33
C GLN A 46 1.31 -17.22 10.99
N ALA A 47 1.31 -17.70 9.74
CA ALA A 47 0.37 -18.72 9.30
C ALA A 47 0.58 -19.93 10.20
N ASP A 48 -0.39 -20.17 11.07
CA ASP A 48 -0.38 -21.32 11.95
C ASP A 48 -0.24 -22.56 11.05
N ARG A 49 0.94 -23.19 11.07
CA ARG A 49 1.27 -24.29 10.14
C ARG A 49 0.48 -25.56 10.42
N SER A 50 -0.45 -25.50 11.37
CA SER A 50 -1.36 -26.59 11.66
C SER A 50 -2.11 -26.96 10.36
N GLN A 51 -2.14 -28.26 10.04
CA GLN A 51 -2.82 -28.76 8.85
C GLN A 51 -4.30 -28.33 8.75
N GLY A 52 -4.91 -27.78 9.81
CA GLY A 52 -6.27 -27.26 9.82
C GLY A 52 -6.43 -25.81 9.31
N ALA A 53 -5.48 -24.91 9.57
CA ALA A 53 -5.60 -23.49 9.18
C ALA A 53 -5.41 -23.24 7.66
N ILE A 54 -4.60 -24.08 7.01
CA ILE A 54 -4.33 -24.01 5.57
C ILE A 54 -5.57 -24.40 4.72
N PRO A 55 -6.35 -25.46 5.05
CA PRO A 55 -7.60 -25.76 4.39
C PRO A 55 -8.65 -24.64 4.47
N TRP A 56 -8.88 -24.07 5.65
CA TRP A 56 -9.91 -23.04 5.84
C TRP A 56 -9.63 -21.76 5.04
N SER A 57 -8.38 -21.31 5.03
CA SER A 57 -7.95 -20.15 4.22
C SER A 57 -8.15 -20.40 2.73
N ARG A 58 -7.81 -21.60 2.22
CA ARG A 58 -8.05 -21.98 0.82
C ARG A 58 -9.53 -22.09 0.45
N ILE A 59 -10.38 -22.62 1.33
CA ILE A 59 -11.82 -22.71 1.10
C ILE A 59 -12.42 -21.29 1.06
N ARG A 60 -12.03 -20.42 1.99
CA ARG A 60 -12.44 -19.01 1.99
C ARG A 60 -12.01 -18.29 0.71
N ASP A 61 -10.80 -18.55 0.21
CA ASP A 61 -10.34 -17.95 -1.05
C ASP A 61 -11.08 -18.47 -2.28
N ARG A 62 -11.53 -19.73 -2.26
CA ARG A 62 -12.37 -20.30 -3.33
C ARG A 62 -13.80 -19.75 -3.31
N ASN A 63 -14.35 -19.49 -2.12
CA ASN A 63 -15.72 -19.01 -1.96
C ASN A 63 -15.83 -17.47 -2.02
N LYS A 64 -14.74 -16.80 -2.37
CA LYS A 64 -14.66 -15.35 -2.40
C LYS A 64 -15.53 -14.75 -3.50
N ALA A 65 -16.22 -13.65 -3.18
CA ALA A 65 -17.04 -12.97 -4.17
C ALA A 65 -16.16 -12.36 -5.30
N PRO A 66 -16.63 -12.35 -6.56
CA PRO A 66 -15.87 -11.74 -7.66
C PRO A 66 -15.51 -10.27 -7.41
N GLN A 67 -16.39 -9.50 -6.75
CA GLN A 67 -16.14 -8.10 -6.40
C GLN A 67 -15.00 -7.96 -5.38
N GLU A 68 -14.93 -8.85 -4.39
CA GLU A 68 -13.87 -8.87 -3.40
C GLU A 68 -12.52 -9.20 -4.06
N HIS A 69 -12.51 -10.12 -5.04
CA HIS A 69 -11.33 -10.40 -5.83
C HIS A 69 -10.87 -9.21 -6.68
N GLN A 70 -11.80 -8.50 -7.32
CA GLN A 70 -11.50 -7.28 -8.09
C GLN A 70 -10.91 -6.18 -7.22
N ARG A 71 -11.46 -6.00 -6.01
CA ARG A 71 -10.96 -5.06 -5.01
C ARG A 71 -9.52 -5.39 -4.65
N GLU A 72 -9.22 -6.64 -4.28
CA GLU A 72 -7.86 -7.05 -3.92
C GLU A 72 -6.84 -6.83 -5.04
N ILE A 73 -7.20 -7.12 -6.30
CA ILE A 73 -6.32 -6.85 -7.44
C ILE A 73 -6.02 -5.35 -7.56
N CYS A 74 -7.00 -4.50 -7.30
CA CYS A 74 -6.81 -3.05 -7.34
C CYS A 74 -5.99 -2.51 -6.17
N GLU A 75 -6.16 -3.06 -4.96
CA GLU A 75 -5.33 -2.74 -3.79
C GLU A 75 -3.85 -3.18 -3.98
N ASP A 76 -3.59 -4.16 -4.85
CA ASP A 76 -2.22 -4.56 -5.21
C ASP A 76 -1.56 -3.68 -6.28
N TYR A 77 -2.35 -2.88 -7.01
CA TYR A 77 -1.87 -2.02 -8.10
C TYR A 77 -2.17 -0.56 -7.78
N TYR A 78 -1.14 0.14 -7.27
CA TYR A 78 -1.24 1.51 -6.76
C TYR A 78 -2.02 2.51 -7.66
N PRO A 79 -1.86 2.53 -9.00
CA PRO A 79 -2.68 3.38 -9.85
C PRO A 79 -4.18 3.02 -9.85
N CYS A 80 -4.54 1.74 -9.71
CA CYS A 80 -5.94 1.34 -9.54
C CYS A 80 -6.49 1.75 -8.18
N GLU A 81 -5.73 1.51 -7.11
CA GLU A 81 -6.10 1.90 -5.75
C GLU A 81 -6.39 3.41 -5.66
N LEU A 82 -5.48 4.25 -6.18
CA LEU A 82 -5.64 5.70 -6.20
C LEU A 82 -6.92 6.14 -6.95
N TYR A 83 -7.21 5.50 -8.08
CA TYR A 83 -8.41 5.79 -8.86
C TYR A 83 -9.69 5.29 -8.17
N ALA A 84 -9.60 4.16 -7.44
CA ALA A 84 -10.71 3.59 -6.71
C ALA A 84 -11.20 4.48 -5.57
N PHE A 85 -10.35 5.31 -4.95
CA PHE A 85 -10.78 6.28 -3.95
C PHE A 85 -11.84 7.26 -4.47
N ASN A 86 -11.76 7.64 -5.75
CA ASN A 86 -12.70 8.60 -6.35
C ASN A 86 -13.84 7.94 -7.11
N HIS A 87 -13.63 6.78 -7.71
CA HIS A 87 -14.58 6.14 -8.63
C HIS A 87 -15.11 4.78 -8.16
N GLY A 88 -14.60 4.26 -7.04
CA GLY A 88 -14.90 2.94 -6.53
C GLY A 88 -14.15 1.81 -7.26
N TYR A 89 -13.98 0.69 -6.55
CA TYR A 89 -13.19 -0.45 -7.00
C TYR A 89 -13.70 -1.11 -8.29
N ALA A 90 -15.01 -1.17 -8.51
CA ALA A 90 -15.56 -1.78 -9.72
C ALA A 90 -15.22 -0.99 -10.99
N ALA A 91 -15.32 0.35 -10.92
CA ALA A 91 -14.98 1.24 -12.03
C ALA A 91 -13.46 1.26 -12.26
N ALA A 92 -12.68 1.33 -11.18
CA ALA A 92 -11.22 1.29 -11.22
C ALA A 92 -10.70 -0.01 -11.84
N TYR A 93 -11.25 -1.16 -11.40
CA TYR A 93 -10.89 -2.46 -11.95
C TYR A 93 -11.16 -2.52 -13.46
N LYS A 94 -12.33 -2.05 -13.90
CA LYS A 94 -12.66 -2.00 -15.32
C LYS A 94 -11.74 -1.06 -16.10
N HIS A 95 -11.35 0.07 -15.52
CA HIS A 95 -10.46 1.05 -16.16
C HIS A 95 -9.08 0.46 -16.46
N TYR A 96 -8.46 -0.21 -15.49
CA TYR A 96 -7.10 -0.75 -15.61
C TYR A 96 -7.03 -2.18 -16.15
N PHE A 97 -7.96 -3.05 -15.75
CA PHE A 97 -7.93 -4.50 -16.05
C PHE A 97 -9.04 -4.95 -17.01
N GLY A 98 -10.06 -4.10 -17.27
CA GLY A 98 -11.18 -4.44 -18.15
C GLY A 98 -10.83 -4.55 -19.64
N ARG A 99 -9.62 -4.14 -20.06
CA ARG A 99 -9.19 -4.13 -21.47
C ARG A 99 -8.67 -5.46 -22.03
N ARG A 100 -8.75 -6.58 -21.29
CA ARG A 100 -8.38 -7.91 -21.83
C ARG A 100 -9.36 -9.01 -21.42
N ARG A 101 -10.44 -9.13 -22.18
CA ARG A 101 -11.12 -10.42 -22.49
C ARG A 101 -11.68 -10.39 -23.90
N THR A 102 -10.81 -10.24 -24.89
CA THR A 102 -11.07 -10.79 -26.23
C THR A 102 -10.29 -12.09 -26.31
N LYS A 103 -11.01 -13.20 -26.14
CA LYS A 103 -10.59 -14.51 -26.62
C LYS A 103 -11.75 -15.08 -27.40
#